data_AF-A0A8T5FUA2-F1
#
_entry.id   AF-A0A8T5FUA2-F1
#
_cell.length_a   1.000
_cell.length_b   1.000
_cell.length_c   1.000
_cell.angle_alpha   90.00
_cell.angle_beta   90.00
_cell.angle_gamma   90.00
#
_symmetry.space_group_name_H-M   'P 1'
#
loop_
_entity.id
_entity.type
_entity.pdbx_description
1 polymer ?
#
loop_
_entity_poly.entity_id
_entity_poly.type
_entity_poly.pdbx_seq_one_letter_code
_entity_poly.pdbx_strand_id
1 'polypeptide(L)'
;MDKKLYKKLKQKKWSEEEILKTANIIKRNKQKSINLEFQYFLILLLCIIGNLLASILVIPILIKFNNNFAFVYVFITIIAFVFGVLINYALGELEIIDDKYSTLVLIFVSFIIIFNSVNVLDFSNTITQNILLSLGRESIMLEPFAIGLIYFIAYLIPYSSFRYSNRNRLAL
;
A
#
# COMPACT_ATOMS: atom_id res chain seq x y z
N MET A 1 -31.36 13.56 -15.61
CA MET A 1 -31.65 13.16 -14.22
C MET A 1 -32.47 11.88 -14.25
N ASP A 2 -32.28 10.96 -13.32
CA ASP A 2 -33.07 9.71 -13.28
C ASP A 2 -34.57 10.04 -13.11
N LYS A 3 -35.42 9.50 -13.99
CA LYS A 3 -36.89 9.72 -13.97
C LYS A 3 -37.50 9.31 -12.63
N LYS A 4 -36.92 8.29 -11.96
CA LYS A 4 -37.39 7.80 -10.65
C LYS A 4 -37.11 8.81 -9.54
N LEU A 5 -35.95 9.48 -9.57
CA LEU A 5 -35.58 10.53 -8.61
C LEU A 5 -36.44 11.78 -8.79
N TYR A 6 -36.69 12.20 -10.04
CA TYR A 6 -37.58 13.34 -10.34
C TYR A 6 -38.98 13.12 -9.73
N LYS A 7 -39.56 11.93 -9.93
CA LYS A 7 -40.89 11.59 -9.42
C LYS A 7 -40.93 11.60 -7.88
N LYS A 8 -39.88 11.12 -7.22
CA LYS A 8 -39.75 11.15 -5.75
C LYS A 8 -39.67 12.58 -5.20
N LEU A 9 -38.89 13.46 -5.83
CA LEU A 9 -38.76 14.86 -5.40
C LEU A 9 -40.06 15.63 -5.61
N LYS A 10 -40.75 15.38 -6.74
CA LYS A 10 -42.07 15.96 -7.02
C LYS A 10 -43.13 15.48 -6.02
N GLN A 11 -43.10 14.21 -5.61
CA GLN A 11 -43.99 13.67 -4.56
C GLN A 11 -43.74 14.31 -3.19
N LYS A 12 -42.51 14.76 -2.92
CA LYS A 12 -42.15 15.52 -1.71
C LYS A 12 -42.51 17.01 -1.79
N LYS A 13 -43.25 17.43 -2.82
CA LYS A 13 -43.68 18.81 -3.07
C LYS A 13 -42.53 19.82 -3.27
N TRP A 14 -41.37 19.35 -3.76
CA TRP A 14 -40.29 20.26 -4.14
C TRP A 14 -40.71 21.07 -5.38
N SER A 15 -40.30 22.33 -5.45
CA SER A 15 -40.58 23.18 -6.60
C SER A 15 -39.76 22.73 -7.82
N GLU A 16 -40.23 23.02 -9.03
CA GLU A 16 -39.47 22.65 -10.24
C GLU A 16 -38.10 23.32 -10.30
N GLU A 17 -37.97 24.53 -9.75
CA GLU A 17 -36.71 25.26 -9.63
C GLU A 17 -35.73 24.56 -8.68
N GLU A 18 -36.19 24.08 -7.51
CA GLU A 18 -35.37 23.33 -6.56
C GLU A 18 -34.89 22.01 -7.16
N ILE A 19 -35.77 21.33 -7.90
CA ILE A 19 -35.44 20.08 -8.59
C ILE A 19 -34.38 20.31 -9.66
N LEU A 20 -34.52 21.36 -10.48
CA LEU A 20 -33.54 21.73 -11.50
C LEU A 20 -32.20 22.16 -10.88
N LYS A 21 -32.22 22.94 -9.81
CA LYS A 21 -31.01 23.37 -9.08
C LYS A 21 -30.27 22.16 -8.50
N THR A 22 -31.01 21.23 -7.90
CA THR A 22 -30.45 19.97 -7.38
C THR A 22 -29.92 19.08 -8.50
N ALA A 23 -30.64 18.97 -9.62
CA ALA A 23 -30.19 18.24 -10.79
C ALA A 23 -28.87 18.81 -11.35
N ASN A 24 -28.73 20.12 -11.37
CA ASN A 24 -27.51 20.81 -11.82
C ASN A 24 -26.35 20.62 -10.85
N ILE A 25 -26.58 20.62 -9.53
CA ILE A 25 -25.56 20.29 -8.52
C ILE A 25 -25.10 18.84 -8.67
N ILE A 26 -26.04 17.89 -8.80
CA ILE A 26 -25.73 16.47 -9.01
C ILE A 26 -24.97 16.28 -10.33
N LYS A 27 -25.39 16.94 -11.41
CA LYS A 27 -24.74 16.84 -12.72
C LYS A 27 -23.33 17.42 -12.70
N ARG A 28 -23.11 18.57 -12.05
CA ARG A 28 -21.77 19.15 -11.85
C ARG A 28 -20.86 18.25 -11.03
N ASN A 29 -21.37 17.62 -9.97
CA ASN A 29 -20.59 16.69 -9.15
C ASN A 29 -20.32 15.36 -9.88
N LYS A 30 -21.26 14.85 -10.68
CA LYS A 30 -21.06 13.65 -11.50
C LYS A 30 -20.00 13.86 -12.59
N GLN A 31 -19.89 15.06 -13.13
CA GLN A 31 -18.94 15.40 -14.21
C GLN A 31 -17.50 15.58 -13.68
N LYS A 32 -17.32 15.62 -12.36
CA LYS A 32 -16.02 15.61 -11.67
C LYS A 32 -15.57 14.18 -11.28
N SER A 33 -16.16 13.14 -11.87
CA SER A 33 -15.64 11.78 -11.76
C SER A 33 -14.37 11.65 -12.59
N ILE A 34 -13.24 12.04 -12.02
CA ILE A 34 -11.94 11.53 -12.45
C ILE A 34 -12.09 10.00 -12.52
N ASN A 35 -11.56 9.38 -13.57
CA ASN A 35 -11.71 7.95 -13.79
C ASN A 35 -11.15 7.21 -12.56
N LEU A 36 -12.03 6.66 -11.72
CA LEU A 36 -11.67 6.03 -10.44
C LEU A 36 -10.69 4.87 -10.68
N GLU A 37 -10.82 4.19 -11.81
CA GLU A 37 -9.88 3.17 -12.27
C GLU A 37 -8.47 3.74 -12.47
N PHE A 38 -8.34 4.91 -13.09
CA PHE A 38 -7.05 5.55 -13.29
C PHE A 38 -6.42 5.98 -11.96
N GLN A 39 -7.20 6.53 -11.03
CA GLN A 39 -6.71 6.87 -9.69
C GLN A 39 -6.23 5.63 -8.93
N TYR A 40 -6.97 4.51 -9.04
CA TYR A 40 -6.57 3.23 -8.47
C TYR A 40 -5.20 2.79 -8.99
N PHE A 41 -5.02 2.72 -10.30
CA PHE A 41 -3.73 2.33 -10.89
C PHE A 41 -2.61 3.31 -10.57
N LEU A 42 -2.89 4.61 -10.45
CA LEU A 42 -1.90 5.61 -10.09
C LEU A 42 -1.43 5.47 -8.64
N ILE A 43 -2.34 5.26 -7.69
CA ILE A 43 -2.00 4.98 -6.28
C ILE A 43 -1.19 3.68 -6.19
N LEU A 44 -1.62 2.66 -6.92
CA LEU A 44 -0.95 1.37 -6.98
C LEU A 44 0.49 1.50 -7.51
N LEU A 45 0.68 2.27 -8.59
CA LEU A 45 1.99 2.59 -9.15
C LEU A 45 2.87 3.36 -8.15
N LEU A 46 2.32 4.36 -7.47
CA LEU A 46 3.03 5.13 -6.44
C LEU A 46 3.47 4.23 -5.27
N CYS A 47 2.65 3.26 -4.87
CA CYS A 47 3.03 2.29 -3.84
C CYS A 47 4.21 1.42 -4.29
N ILE A 48 4.23 0.96 -5.55
CA ILE A 48 5.36 0.19 -6.10
C ILE A 48 6.63 1.05 -6.07
N ILE A 49 6.56 2.26 -6.64
CA ILE A 49 7.73 3.16 -6.74
C ILE A 49 8.24 3.52 -5.35
N GLY A 50 7.35 3.86 -4.43
CA GLY A 50 7.69 4.19 -3.04
C GLY A 50 8.41 3.05 -2.33
N ASN A 51 7.92 1.81 -2.48
CA ASN A 51 8.59 0.64 -1.92
C ASN A 51 9.94 0.34 -2.56
N LEU A 52 10.07 0.49 -3.88
CA LEU A 52 11.36 0.31 -4.56
C LEU A 52 12.40 1.33 -4.08
N LEU A 53 12.02 2.60 -3.97
CA LEU A 53 12.90 3.65 -3.46
C LEU A 53 13.30 3.38 -2.01
N ALA A 54 12.35 2.95 -1.17
CA ALA A 54 12.63 2.57 0.20
C ALA A 54 13.63 1.43 0.31
N SER A 55 13.43 0.38 -0.47
CA SER A 55 14.34 -0.77 -0.58
C SER A 55 15.76 -0.34 -0.92
N ILE A 56 15.93 0.58 -1.88
CA ILE A 56 17.23 1.15 -2.25
C ILE A 56 17.87 1.94 -1.10
N LEU A 57 17.08 2.72 -0.37
CA LEU A 57 17.56 3.52 0.77
C LEU A 57 17.97 2.68 1.98
N VAL A 58 17.40 1.48 2.14
CA VAL A 58 17.72 0.56 3.23
C VAL A 58 19.09 -0.10 3.03
N ILE A 59 19.47 -0.40 1.79
CA ILE A 59 20.74 -1.09 1.44
C ILE A 59 22.00 -0.47 2.07
N PRO A 60 22.28 0.86 1.97
CA PRO A 60 23.48 1.43 2.59
C PRO A 60 23.49 1.31 4.12
N ILE A 61 22.32 1.29 4.76
CA ILE A 61 22.21 1.09 6.21
C ILE A 61 22.53 -0.36 6.55
N LEU A 62 22.01 -1.33 5.79
CA LEU A 62 22.33 -2.75 5.96
C LEU A 62 23.83 -3.03 5.82
N ILE A 63 24.47 -2.41 4.81
CA ILE A 63 25.91 -2.56 4.59
C ILE A 63 26.71 -1.96 5.75
N LYS A 64 26.32 -0.77 6.24
CA LYS A 64 27.03 -0.09 7.33
C LYS A 64 26.95 -0.86 8.66
N PHE A 65 25.83 -1.51 8.92
CA PHE A 65 25.55 -2.20 10.18
C PHE A 65 25.53 -3.72 10.07
N ASN A 66 26.10 -4.29 8.99
CA ASN A 66 26.12 -5.73 8.75
C ASN A 66 26.70 -6.56 9.93
N ASN A 67 27.65 -5.99 10.67
CA ASN A 67 28.28 -6.61 11.84
C ASN A 67 27.43 -6.58 13.12
N ASN A 68 26.30 -5.86 13.12
CA ASN A 68 25.39 -5.78 14.26
C ASN A 68 24.02 -6.38 13.88
N PHE A 69 23.93 -7.70 13.97
CA PHE A 69 22.72 -8.44 13.64
C PHE A 69 21.47 -7.92 14.36
N ALA A 70 21.58 -7.64 15.67
CA ALA A 70 20.44 -7.14 16.45
C ALA A 70 19.90 -5.81 15.88
N PHE A 71 20.80 -4.88 15.55
CA PHE A 71 20.41 -3.63 14.92
C PHE A 71 19.74 -3.85 13.57
N VAL A 72 20.31 -4.71 12.71
CA VAL A 72 19.75 -5.01 11.39
C VAL A 72 18.33 -5.56 11.49
N TYR A 73 18.09 -6.57 12.33
CA TYR A 73 16.76 -7.17 12.47
C TYR A 73 15.73 -6.19 13.04
N VAL A 74 16.09 -5.40 14.05
CA VAL A 74 15.19 -4.37 14.61
C VAL A 74 14.88 -3.30 13.57
N PHE A 75 15.90 -2.82 12.85
CA PHE A 75 15.74 -1.81 11.82
C PHE A 75 14.82 -2.29 10.69
N ILE A 76 15.05 -3.49 10.17
CA ILE A 76 14.21 -4.11 9.13
C ILE A 76 12.77 -4.25 9.62
N THR A 77 12.56 -4.67 10.88
CA THR A 77 11.23 -4.79 11.48
C THR A 77 10.50 -3.46 11.52
N ILE A 78 11.16 -2.39 11.99
CA ILE A 78 10.59 -1.05 12.06
C ILE A 78 10.23 -0.54 10.66
N ILE A 79 11.14 -0.67 9.70
CA ILE A 79 10.93 -0.27 8.31
C ILE A 79 9.76 -1.02 7.70
N ALA A 80 9.76 -2.35 7.80
CA ALA A 80 8.68 -3.20 7.29
C ALA A 80 7.32 -2.81 7.87
N PHE A 81 7.26 -2.56 9.18
CA PHE A 81 6.06 -2.13 9.86
C PHE A 81 5.56 -0.77 9.35
N VAL A 82 6.45 0.23 9.25
CA VAL A 82 6.11 1.57 8.73
C VAL A 82 5.59 1.48 7.30
N PHE A 83 6.25 0.73 6.42
CA PHE A 83 5.78 0.54 5.04
C PHE A 83 4.46 -0.23 4.97
N GLY A 84 4.25 -1.22 5.84
CA GLY A 84 2.97 -1.91 5.98
C GLY A 84 1.84 -0.94 6.35
N VAL A 85 2.08 -0.04 7.29
CA VAL A 85 1.10 1.01 7.67
C VAL A 85 0.82 1.95 6.49
N LEU A 86 1.85 2.45 5.81
CA LEU A 86 1.69 3.39 4.70
C LEU A 86 0.92 2.77 3.54
N ILE A 87 1.26 1.52 3.17
CA ILE A 87 0.58 0.85 2.06
C ILE A 87 -0.85 0.49 2.43
N ASN A 88 -1.12 0.07 3.67
CA ASN A 88 -2.51 -0.09 4.11
C ASN A 88 -3.32 1.18 4.05
N TYR A 89 -2.71 2.31 4.39
CA TYR A 89 -3.42 3.58 4.30
C TYR A 89 -3.74 3.90 2.84
N ALA A 90 -2.75 3.76 1.95
CA ALA A 90 -2.91 3.99 0.52
C ALA A 90 -3.93 3.05 -0.13
N LEU A 91 -3.94 1.78 0.25
CA LEU A 91 -4.83 0.75 -0.31
C LEU A 91 -6.18 0.67 0.39
N GLY A 92 -6.26 1.04 1.67
CA GLY A 92 -7.49 1.07 2.45
C GLY A 92 -8.48 2.10 1.92
N GLU A 93 -7.98 3.24 1.44
CA GLU A 93 -8.83 4.21 0.72
C GLU A 93 -9.36 3.63 -0.60
N LEU A 94 -8.62 2.73 -1.24
CA LEU A 94 -9.06 2.07 -2.48
C LEU A 94 -10.11 0.98 -2.23
N GLU A 95 -10.00 0.20 -1.14
CA GLU A 95 -11.03 -0.79 -0.77
C GLU A 95 -12.38 -0.12 -0.45
N ILE A 96 -12.37 1.08 0.15
CA ILE A 96 -13.61 1.82 0.47
C ILE A 96 -14.35 2.27 -0.80
N ILE A 97 -13.64 2.44 -1.92
CA ILE A 97 -14.22 2.94 -3.17
C ILE A 97 -14.98 1.84 -3.92
N ASP A 98 -14.49 0.61 -3.94
CA ASP A 98 -15.17 -0.51 -4.60
C ASP A 98 -14.68 -1.89 -4.08
N ASP A 99 -15.60 -2.63 -3.45
CA ASP A 99 -15.38 -3.98 -2.90
C ASP A 99 -14.84 -4.98 -3.94
N LYS A 100 -15.09 -4.76 -5.23
CA LYS A 100 -14.59 -5.65 -6.30
C LYS A 100 -13.07 -5.78 -6.31
N TYR A 101 -12.33 -4.77 -5.85
CA TYR A 101 -10.88 -4.77 -5.91
C TYR A 101 -10.21 -5.32 -4.65
N SER A 102 -10.92 -5.65 -3.57
CA SER A 102 -10.31 -6.14 -2.32
C SER A 102 -9.41 -7.37 -2.52
N THR A 103 -9.85 -8.33 -3.34
CA THR A 103 -9.05 -9.52 -3.65
C THR A 103 -7.79 -9.19 -4.47
N LEU A 104 -7.91 -8.26 -5.42
CA LEU A 104 -6.79 -7.79 -6.23
C LEU A 104 -5.76 -7.06 -5.37
N VAL A 105 -6.22 -6.23 -4.45
CA VAL A 105 -5.39 -5.52 -3.46
C VAL A 105 -4.58 -6.52 -2.64
N LEU A 106 -5.19 -7.58 -2.12
CA LEU A 106 -4.50 -8.59 -1.31
C LEU A 106 -3.40 -9.33 -2.09
N ILE A 107 -3.71 -9.78 -3.30
CA ILE A 107 -2.75 -10.46 -4.18
C ILE A 107 -1.58 -9.52 -4.49
N PHE A 108 -1.90 -8.27 -4.80
CA PHE A 108 -0.93 -7.27 -5.17
C PHE A 108 0.01 -6.90 -4.01
N VAL A 109 -0.52 -6.71 -2.81
CA VAL A 109 0.28 -6.50 -1.59
C VAL A 109 1.22 -7.68 -1.35
N SER A 110 0.70 -8.90 -1.44
CA SER A 110 1.50 -10.12 -1.25
C SER A 110 2.65 -10.19 -2.26
N PHE A 111 2.37 -9.86 -3.52
CA PHE A 111 3.37 -9.81 -4.58
C PHE A 111 4.45 -8.75 -4.30
N ILE A 112 4.06 -7.54 -3.90
CA ILE A 112 4.99 -6.46 -3.56
C ILE A 112 5.94 -6.89 -2.43
N ILE A 113 5.43 -7.55 -1.39
CA ILE A 113 6.25 -7.95 -0.25
C ILE A 113 7.29 -8.98 -0.68
N ILE A 114 6.88 -10.02 -1.41
CA ILE A 114 7.78 -11.07 -1.90
C ILE A 114 8.81 -10.49 -2.86
N PHE A 115 8.37 -9.63 -3.79
CA PHE A 115 9.25 -9.00 -4.75
C PHE A 115 10.30 -8.10 -4.07
N ASN A 116 9.89 -7.28 -3.09
CA ASN A 116 10.83 -6.43 -2.38
C ASN A 116 11.80 -7.22 -1.51
N SER A 117 11.33 -8.25 -0.80
CA SER A 117 12.22 -9.05 0.06
C SER A 117 13.31 -9.72 -0.76
N VAL A 118 12.97 -10.36 -1.88
CA VAL A 118 13.95 -11.00 -2.78
C VAL A 118 14.94 -9.97 -3.34
N ASN A 119 14.45 -8.86 -3.91
CA ASN A 119 15.33 -7.87 -4.54
C ASN A 119 16.28 -7.19 -3.55
N VAL A 120 15.82 -6.81 -2.34
CA VAL A 120 16.68 -6.19 -1.33
C VAL A 120 17.80 -7.13 -0.92
N LEU A 121 17.48 -8.42 -0.76
CA LEU A 121 18.42 -9.43 -0.33
C LEU A 121 19.45 -9.77 -1.42
N ASP A 122 18.99 -10.05 -2.64
CA ASP A 122 19.87 -10.35 -3.77
C ASP A 122 20.79 -9.17 -4.08
N PHE A 123 20.25 -7.95 -4.06
CA PHE A 123 21.04 -6.75 -4.33
C PHE A 123 22.04 -6.45 -3.21
N SER A 124 21.64 -6.59 -1.93
CA SER A 124 22.55 -6.42 -0.78
C SER A 124 23.68 -7.45 -0.79
N ASN A 125 23.36 -8.71 -1.11
CA ASN A 125 24.35 -9.78 -1.23
C ASN A 125 25.28 -9.59 -2.41
N THR A 126 24.76 -9.17 -3.56
CA THR A 126 25.55 -8.85 -4.76
C THR A 126 26.54 -7.71 -4.48
N ILE A 127 26.10 -6.65 -3.82
CA ILE A 127 26.99 -5.54 -3.43
C ILE A 127 28.04 -6.02 -2.43
N THR A 128 27.64 -6.79 -1.43
CA THR A 128 28.55 -7.31 -0.41
C THR A 128 29.63 -8.20 -1.05
N GLN A 129 29.25 -9.10 -1.96
CA GLN A 129 30.19 -9.99 -2.63
C GLN A 129 31.11 -9.24 -3.61
N ASN A 130 30.59 -8.31 -4.41
CA ASN A 130 31.39 -7.68 -5.45
C ASN A 130 32.22 -6.50 -4.95
N ILE A 131 31.71 -5.75 -3.95
CA ILE A 131 32.31 -4.49 -3.51
C ILE A 131 32.99 -4.63 -2.14
N LEU A 132 32.42 -5.36 -1.18
CA LEU A 132 33.01 -5.43 0.17
C LEU A 132 34.14 -6.47 0.24
N LEU A 133 34.02 -7.60 -0.45
CA LEU A 133 35.11 -8.59 -0.53
C LEU A 133 36.31 -8.06 -1.31
N SER A 134 36.09 -7.26 -2.37
CA SER A 134 37.18 -6.59 -3.10
C SER A 134 37.89 -5.51 -2.27
N LEU A 135 37.25 -5.03 -1.20
CA LEU A 135 37.83 -4.11 -0.20
C LEU A 135 38.44 -4.83 1.01
N GLY A 136 38.51 -6.17 1.01
CA GLY A 136 39.12 -6.97 2.07
C GLY A 136 38.35 -6.99 3.39
N ARG A 137 37.04 -6.67 3.37
CA ARG A 137 36.17 -6.78 4.56
C ARG A 137 35.56 -8.17 4.65
N GLU A 138 35.44 -8.68 5.88
CA GLU A 138 34.68 -9.91 6.15
C GLU A 138 33.23 -9.73 5.68
N SER A 139 32.74 -10.65 4.84
CA SER A 139 31.36 -10.66 4.42
C SER A 139 30.54 -11.43 5.45
N ILE A 140 29.67 -10.71 6.15
CA ILE A 140 28.55 -11.36 6.83
C ILE A 140 27.46 -11.54 5.80
N MET A 141 27.24 -12.79 5.40
CA MET A 141 26.06 -13.14 4.60
C MET A 141 24.82 -12.95 5.48
N LEU A 142 23.97 -12.02 5.06
CA LEU A 142 22.65 -11.87 5.65
C LEU A 142 21.80 -13.07 5.19
N GLU A 143 21.29 -13.84 6.15
CA GLU A 143 20.41 -14.98 5.86
C GLU A 143 19.12 -14.49 5.19
N PRO A 144 18.95 -14.74 3.87
CA PRO A 144 17.87 -14.10 3.10
C PRO A 144 16.50 -14.52 3.62
N PHE A 145 16.36 -15.79 3.99
CA PHE A 145 15.11 -16.35 4.44
C PHE A 145 14.63 -15.71 5.76
N ALA A 146 15.52 -15.54 6.74
CA ALA A 146 15.18 -14.99 8.05
C ALA A 146 14.72 -13.53 7.95
N ILE A 147 15.47 -12.73 7.19
CA ILE A 147 15.13 -11.31 6.96
C ILE A 147 13.84 -11.17 6.17
N GLY A 148 13.67 -11.96 5.10
CA GLY A 148 12.45 -11.95 4.30
C GLY A 148 11.22 -12.30 5.12
N LEU A 149 11.33 -13.30 6.00
CA LEU A 149 10.23 -13.73 6.88
C LEU A 149 9.89 -12.68 7.94
N ILE A 150 10.90 -12.06 8.58
CA ILE A 150 10.68 -10.96 9.55
C ILE A 150 10.03 -9.76 8.87
N TYR A 151 10.55 -9.36 7.70
CA TYR A 151 9.98 -8.27 6.92
C TYR A 151 8.51 -8.57 6.55
N PHE A 152 8.24 -9.78 6.05
CA PHE A 152 6.89 -10.21 5.68
C PHE A 152 5.91 -10.15 6.86
N ILE A 153 6.29 -10.72 8.02
CA ILE A 153 5.45 -10.72 9.22
C ILE A 153 5.21 -9.29 9.71
N ALA A 154 6.27 -8.50 9.85
CA ALA A 154 6.19 -7.13 10.35
C ALA A 154 5.33 -6.22 9.44
N TYR A 155 5.43 -6.42 8.12
CA TYR A 155 4.63 -5.72 7.13
C TYR A 155 3.15 -6.12 7.18
N LEU A 156 2.84 -7.40 7.39
CA LEU A 156 1.46 -7.89 7.41
C LEU A 156 0.69 -7.51 8.68
N ILE A 157 1.36 -7.33 9.83
CA ILE A 157 0.72 -6.98 11.11
C ILE A 157 -0.23 -5.78 10.96
N PRO A 158 0.20 -4.63 10.40
CA PRO A 158 -0.70 -3.51 10.11
C PRO A 158 -1.95 -3.92 9.31
N TYR A 159 -1.80 -4.78 8.29
CA TYR A 159 -2.88 -5.15 7.35
C TYR A 159 -3.93 -5.98 8.05
N SER A 160 -3.49 -6.99 8.78
CA SER A 160 -4.37 -7.83 9.60
C SER A 160 -5.12 -7.00 10.65
N SER A 161 -4.43 -6.08 11.32
CA SER A 161 -5.04 -5.20 12.33
C SER A 161 -6.10 -4.27 11.74
N PHE A 162 -5.81 -3.63 10.61
CA PHE A 162 -6.76 -2.75 9.92
C PHE A 162 -8.02 -3.51 9.49
N ARG A 163 -7.83 -4.69 8.86
CA ARG A 163 -8.94 -5.52 8.37
C ARG A 163 -9.83 -6.05 9.50
N TYR A 164 -9.22 -6.42 10.63
CA TYR A 164 -9.96 -6.85 11.81
C TYR A 164 -10.84 -5.71 12.37
N SER A 165 -10.29 -4.51 12.48
CA SER A 165 -11.02 -3.32 12.95
C SER A 165 -12.21 -2.96 12.06
N ASN A 166 -12.01 -2.96 10.73
CA ASN A 166 -13.09 -2.60 9.79
C ASN A 166 -14.23 -3.62 9.75
N ARG A 167 -13.93 -4.92 9.91
CA ARG A 167 -14.99 -5.95 10.01
C ARG A 167 -15.92 -5.73 11.20
N ASN A 168 -15.37 -5.32 12.35
CA ASN A 168 -16.16 -5.08 13.55
C ASN A 168 -17.03 -3.82 13.44
N ARG A 169 -16.63 -2.83 12.63
CA ARG A 169 -17.44 -1.62 12.38
C ARG A 169 -18.67 -1.86 11.49
N LEU A 170 -18.61 -2.84 10.59
CA LEU A 170 -19.74 -3.17 9.70
C LEU A 170 -20.75 -4.15 10.33
N ALA A 171 -20.42 -4.72 11.50
CA ALA A 171 -21.27 -5.65 12.25
C ALA A 171 -22.12 -4.97 13.34
N LEU A 172 -21.98 -3.65 13.52
CA LEU A 172 -22.74 -2.79 14.43
C LEU A 172 -23.66 -1.87 13.63
#